data_AF-A0AA35V5B4-F1
#
_entry.id   AF-A0AA35V5B4-F1
#
_cell.length_a   1.000
_cell.length_b   1.000
_cell.length_c   1.000
_cell.angle_alpha   90.00
_cell.angle_beta   90.00
_cell.angle_gamma   90.00
#
_symmetry.space_group_name_H-M   'P 1'
#
loop_
_entity.id
_entity.type
_entity.pdbx_description
1 polymer ?
#
loop_
_entity_poly.entity_id
_entity_poly.type
_entity_poly.pdbx_seq_one_letter_code
_entity_poly.pdbx_strand_id
1 'polypeptide(L)'
;MKKLRAVFLGTLVAAGHPAHAAINDGKFGTPGELFISILDVDGKKSYYKDLGVDMVQFMNGQGCLDANLAQDPNFAAFAGKTNLVYNIAAVNPLLKDASNITQWGYLATSSQGKDIFSAKWNLIDNAIQKIQGYIAALNVQPFENKPGQAAENKSGVFGPDDLAYHGKGTWGPTMGSSVNGNTEGAPGAELEFYFVNNSTGDSKGEHITKLGAWSLSSAGALSYSGTGTSTLCSGSGNKAPTAAITNPAQTVAVNTTVTLDGSASTDPDNGPQPLSYAWKQTSGPTVTLSNADQAKASFTPAEVGSYTFQLTVSDGAATGTAQATVTVEGGPAGPSIHISAPNAWKVKGKQAISWTATEVPPNKLVKINFSKDGGSKFKQLKSVANKKGQTLWKPTKKHITEQGVLQVCVKPSKKSPFVCDQIDITVEP
;
A
#
# COMPACT_ATOMS: atom_id res chain seq x y z
N MET A 1 -17.29 21.65 -61.95
CA MET A 1 -17.12 21.17 -60.56
C MET A 1 -16.82 22.37 -59.67
N LYS A 2 -17.86 22.92 -59.04
CA LYS A 2 -17.85 24.18 -58.27
C LYS A 2 -18.84 24.03 -57.11
N LYS A 3 -18.52 24.65 -55.96
CA LYS A 3 -19.41 25.05 -54.84
C LYS A 3 -19.91 23.89 -53.95
N LEU A 4 -20.14 24.00 -52.64
CA LEU A 4 -20.06 25.04 -51.60
C LEU A 4 -20.70 24.39 -50.35
N ARG A 5 -20.21 24.64 -49.12
CA ARG A 5 -21.03 24.94 -47.92
C ARG A 5 -20.13 25.14 -46.69
N ALA A 6 -19.99 26.40 -46.31
CA ALA A 6 -19.79 26.83 -44.93
C ALA A 6 -21.16 27.13 -44.33
N VAL A 7 -21.47 26.71 -43.09
CA VAL A 7 -22.39 27.41 -42.17
C VAL A 7 -22.01 27.09 -40.71
N PHE A 8 -21.98 28.19 -39.95
CA PHE A 8 -21.81 28.44 -38.51
C PHE A 8 -22.82 27.76 -37.55
N LEU A 9 -22.37 27.48 -36.31
CA LEU A 9 -22.98 27.67 -34.97
C LEU A 9 -22.24 26.71 -34.02
N GLY A 10 -21.83 27.00 -32.79
CA GLY A 10 -22.04 28.08 -31.84
C GLY A 10 -21.45 27.55 -30.53
N THR A 11 -20.85 28.42 -29.72
CA THR A 11 -20.41 28.12 -28.36
C THR A 11 -21.53 27.44 -27.56
N LEU A 12 -21.32 26.21 -27.08
CA LEU A 12 -21.94 25.70 -25.86
C LEU A 12 -21.26 24.41 -25.35
N VAL A 13 -20.91 24.44 -24.06
CA VAL A 13 -20.68 23.34 -23.12
C VAL A 13 -19.34 22.60 -23.22
N ALA A 14 -18.49 22.89 -22.24
CA ALA A 14 -17.45 21.99 -21.77
C ALA A 14 -18.01 20.57 -21.57
N ALA A 15 -17.54 19.61 -22.36
CA ALA A 15 -17.63 18.20 -22.04
C ALA A 15 -16.18 17.72 -21.90
N GLY A 16 -15.84 17.32 -20.67
CA GLY A 16 -14.48 17.10 -20.21
C GLY A 16 -13.72 16.05 -21.01
N HIS A 17 -12.41 16.29 -21.12
CA HIS A 17 -11.44 15.32 -21.59
C HIS A 17 -11.47 14.09 -20.67
N PRO A 18 -11.65 12.86 -21.18
CA PRO A 18 -11.50 11.68 -20.35
C PRO A 18 -10.17 11.00 -20.65
N ALA A 19 -9.06 11.63 -20.27
CA ALA A 19 -7.79 10.93 -20.09
C ALA A 19 -7.61 10.72 -18.58
N HIS A 20 -8.26 9.68 -18.06
CA HIS A 20 -8.27 9.37 -16.63
C HIS A 20 -7.52 8.06 -16.36
N ALA A 21 -6.64 8.14 -15.36
CA ALA A 21 -5.86 7.09 -14.70
C ALA A 21 -4.56 6.62 -15.40
N ALA A 22 -3.44 7.18 -14.94
CA ALA A 22 -2.29 6.43 -14.40
C ALA A 22 -1.48 7.43 -13.54
N ILE A 23 -0.84 6.97 -12.46
CA ILE A 23 -0.02 7.72 -11.49
C ILE A 23 -0.81 8.23 -10.25
N ASN A 24 -0.72 7.51 -9.13
CA ASN A 24 -0.54 8.16 -7.82
C ASN A 24 -0.08 7.19 -6.70
N ASP A 25 1.00 7.54 -6.01
CA ASP A 25 1.01 7.62 -4.54
C ASP A 25 1.77 8.87 -4.01
N GLY A 26 1.12 10.03 -4.11
CA GLY A 26 1.05 10.92 -2.94
C GLY A 26 2.26 11.79 -2.63
N LYS A 27 3.01 12.27 -3.63
CA LYS A 27 3.60 13.64 -3.70
C LYS A 27 4.37 13.81 -5.02
N PHE A 28 3.62 13.93 -6.12
CA PHE A 28 4.11 13.95 -7.50
C PHE A 28 4.74 12.59 -7.87
N GLY A 29 4.27 11.93 -8.94
CA GLY A 29 4.84 10.65 -9.39
C GLY A 29 6.36 10.70 -9.41
N THR A 30 7.02 9.61 -9.02
CA THR A 30 8.48 9.54 -8.97
C THR A 30 9.03 9.99 -10.33
N PRO A 31 9.77 11.10 -10.41
CA PRO A 31 10.25 11.55 -11.69
C PRO A 31 11.18 10.48 -12.28
N GLY A 32 10.80 9.89 -13.41
CA GLY A 32 11.61 8.89 -14.11
C GLY A 32 10.90 7.63 -14.57
N GLU A 33 9.66 7.34 -14.16
CA GLU A 33 8.94 6.09 -14.52
C GLU A 33 8.88 5.80 -16.02
N LEU A 34 9.11 4.53 -16.39
CA LEU A 34 8.98 4.01 -17.75
C LEU A 34 7.56 3.53 -18.02
N PHE A 35 6.99 3.98 -19.14
CA PHE A 35 5.69 3.51 -19.61
C PHE A 35 5.72 3.19 -21.11
N ILE A 36 4.82 2.29 -21.52
CA ILE A 36 4.52 1.98 -22.91
C ILE A 36 3.14 2.52 -23.29
N SER A 37 3.02 2.97 -24.53
CA SER A 37 1.78 3.36 -25.21
C SER A 37 1.63 2.58 -26.51
N ILE A 38 0.43 2.11 -26.81
CA ILE A 38 0.10 1.31 -28.00
C ILE A 38 -1.19 1.84 -28.59
N LEU A 39 -1.22 2.10 -29.89
CA LEU A 39 -2.40 2.47 -30.65
C LEU A 39 -2.77 1.38 -31.63
N ASP A 40 -4.05 1.02 -31.64
CA ASP A 40 -4.71 0.38 -32.78
C ASP A 40 -5.21 1.47 -33.74
N VAL A 41 -4.52 1.62 -34.88
CA VAL A 41 -4.77 2.69 -35.85
C VAL A 41 -6.17 2.61 -36.47
N ASP A 42 -6.66 1.40 -36.72
CA ASP A 42 -7.95 1.17 -37.38
C ASP A 42 -9.09 1.17 -36.36
N GLY A 43 -8.87 0.52 -35.21
CA GLY A 43 -9.84 0.48 -34.12
C GLY A 43 -9.94 1.78 -33.33
N LYS A 44 -8.99 2.70 -33.52
CA LYS A 44 -8.91 4.00 -32.84
C LYS A 44 -8.98 3.85 -31.32
N LYS A 45 -8.21 2.90 -30.81
CA LYS A 45 -8.11 2.62 -29.38
C LYS A 45 -6.65 2.67 -29.00
N SER A 46 -6.35 3.18 -27.81
CA SER A 46 -5.01 3.15 -27.26
C SER A 46 -4.96 2.36 -25.96
N TYR A 47 -3.79 1.81 -25.67
CA TYR A 47 -3.44 1.05 -24.49
C TYR A 47 -2.18 1.66 -23.88
N TYR A 48 -2.15 1.76 -22.55
CA TYR A 48 -0.99 2.26 -21.82
C TYR A 48 -0.69 1.36 -20.64
N LYS A 49 0.60 1.24 -20.31
CA LYS A 49 1.06 0.47 -19.15
C LYS A 49 2.32 1.10 -18.57
N ASP A 50 2.35 1.26 -17.26
CA ASP A 50 3.59 1.43 -16.51
C ASP A 50 4.40 0.12 -16.55
N LEU A 51 5.69 0.24 -16.82
CA LEU A 51 6.60 -0.91 -16.94
C LEU A 51 7.22 -1.30 -15.59
N GLY A 52 6.86 -0.65 -14.48
CA GLY A 52 7.21 -1.03 -13.11
C GLY A 52 8.64 -0.67 -12.69
N VAL A 53 9.33 0.13 -13.50
CA VAL A 53 10.68 0.64 -13.20
C VAL A 53 10.79 2.11 -13.56
N ASP A 54 11.55 2.87 -12.78
CA ASP A 54 11.98 4.21 -13.17
C ASP A 54 13.25 4.19 -14.04
N MET A 55 13.58 5.32 -14.66
CA MET A 55 14.70 5.47 -15.57
C MET A 55 16.04 5.22 -14.86
N VAL A 56 16.17 5.60 -13.59
CA VAL A 56 17.39 5.34 -12.81
C VAL A 56 17.54 3.83 -12.60
N GLN A 57 16.47 3.18 -12.15
CA GLN A 57 16.42 1.73 -11.96
C GLN A 57 16.73 1.00 -13.26
N PHE A 58 16.06 1.38 -14.35
CA PHE A 58 16.29 0.83 -15.68
C PHE A 58 17.75 1.00 -16.12
N MET A 59 18.32 2.21 -16.07
CA MET A 59 19.71 2.46 -16.49
C MET A 59 20.72 1.71 -15.63
N ASN A 60 20.43 1.48 -14.35
CA ASN A 60 21.30 0.74 -13.43
C ASN A 60 21.08 -0.78 -13.47
N GLY A 61 20.19 -1.30 -14.32
CA GLY A 61 19.84 -2.72 -14.35
C GLY A 61 19.13 -3.20 -13.07
N GLN A 62 18.45 -2.31 -12.38
CA GLN A 62 17.72 -2.53 -11.13
C GLN A 62 16.21 -2.54 -11.39
N GLY A 63 15.44 -3.10 -10.46
CA GLY A 63 13.99 -3.20 -10.57
C GLY A 63 13.52 -4.34 -11.48
N CYS A 64 12.20 -4.51 -11.54
CA CYS A 64 11.55 -5.59 -12.30
C CYS A 64 10.77 -4.98 -13.46
N LEU A 65 11.19 -5.26 -14.68
CA LEU A 65 10.55 -4.74 -15.88
C LEU A 65 9.36 -5.62 -16.27
N ASP A 66 8.14 -5.06 -16.24
CA ASP A 66 6.93 -5.73 -16.67
C ASP A 66 6.78 -5.66 -18.20
N ALA A 67 7.47 -6.57 -18.88
CA ALA A 67 7.56 -6.60 -20.32
C ALA A 67 6.54 -7.54 -21.00
N ASN A 68 5.61 -8.18 -20.26
CA ASN A 68 4.63 -9.09 -20.84
C ASN A 68 3.22 -8.50 -20.81
N LEU A 69 2.89 -7.71 -21.83
CA LEU A 69 1.57 -7.09 -21.96
C LEU A 69 0.49 -8.14 -22.26
N ALA A 70 0.85 -9.30 -22.82
CA ALA A 70 -0.12 -10.35 -23.16
C ALA A 70 -0.91 -10.88 -21.96
N GLN A 71 -0.34 -10.78 -20.76
CA GLN A 71 -0.98 -11.22 -19.51
C GLN A 71 -1.89 -10.15 -18.91
N ASP A 72 -1.84 -8.92 -19.43
CA ASP A 72 -2.73 -7.85 -19.03
C ASP A 72 -4.10 -8.04 -19.70
N PRO A 73 -5.18 -8.22 -18.91
CA PRO A 73 -6.53 -8.35 -19.46
C PRO A 73 -6.94 -7.18 -20.37
N ASN A 74 -6.41 -5.99 -20.13
CA ASN A 74 -6.71 -4.79 -20.92
C ASN A 74 -5.99 -4.79 -22.28
N PHE A 75 -4.87 -5.51 -22.41
CA PHE A 75 -4.17 -5.69 -23.68
C PHE A 75 -4.86 -6.69 -24.60
N ALA A 76 -5.77 -7.54 -24.09
CA ALA A 76 -6.44 -8.57 -24.89
C ALA A 76 -7.16 -8.02 -26.14
N ALA A 77 -7.62 -6.77 -26.09
CA ALA A 77 -8.25 -6.08 -27.23
C ALA A 77 -7.27 -5.70 -28.35
N PHE A 78 -5.97 -5.79 -28.11
CA PHE A 78 -4.88 -5.41 -29.03
C PHE A 78 -4.11 -6.64 -29.52
N ALA A 79 -4.08 -7.72 -28.74
CA ALA A 79 -3.36 -8.95 -29.08
C ALA A 79 -3.71 -9.46 -30.49
N GLY A 80 -2.69 -9.75 -31.28
CA GLY A 80 -2.80 -10.30 -32.63
C GLY A 80 -3.11 -9.27 -33.73
N LYS A 81 -3.32 -7.99 -33.41
CA LYS A 81 -3.54 -6.94 -34.41
C LYS A 81 -2.25 -6.59 -35.15
N THR A 82 -2.38 -6.31 -36.44
CA THR A 82 -1.24 -6.06 -37.35
C THR A 82 -1.00 -4.58 -37.62
N ASN A 83 -1.97 -3.73 -37.30
CA ASN A 83 -1.98 -2.29 -37.51
C ASN A 83 -1.72 -1.52 -36.21
N LEU A 84 -1.05 -2.17 -35.25
CA LEU A 84 -0.66 -1.51 -34.01
C LEU A 84 0.56 -0.63 -34.25
N VAL A 85 0.65 0.42 -33.45
CA VAL A 85 1.81 1.28 -33.37
C VAL A 85 2.13 1.48 -31.90
N TYR A 86 3.39 1.38 -31.48
CA TYR A 86 3.77 1.56 -30.09
C TYR A 86 4.92 2.54 -29.91
N ASN A 87 5.02 3.08 -28.69
CA ASN A 87 6.10 3.93 -28.23
C ASN A 87 6.33 3.75 -26.72
N ILE A 88 7.55 4.02 -26.26
CA ILE A 88 7.97 3.92 -24.85
C ILE A 88 8.56 5.25 -24.42
N ALA A 89 8.14 5.75 -23.26
CA ALA A 89 8.49 7.06 -22.75
C ALA A 89 8.67 7.07 -21.22
N ALA A 90 9.44 8.07 -20.76
CA ALA A 90 9.93 8.24 -19.40
C ALA A 90 10.62 9.61 -19.31
N VAL A 91 10.52 10.27 -18.17
CA VAL A 91 11.08 11.62 -17.97
C VAL A 91 11.71 11.69 -16.58
N ASN A 92 13.04 11.81 -16.53
CA ASN A 92 13.76 11.86 -15.27
C ASN A 92 14.53 13.18 -15.08
N PRO A 93 14.17 14.05 -14.11
CA PRO A 93 14.97 15.17 -13.64
C PRO A 93 16.18 14.66 -12.85
N LEU A 94 17.37 14.96 -13.34
CA LEU A 94 18.62 14.53 -12.73
C LEU A 94 19.13 15.52 -11.64
N LEU A 95 18.46 16.67 -11.42
CA LEU A 95 18.73 17.61 -10.32
C LEU A 95 17.43 18.12 -9.66
N LYS A 96 17.48 18.36 -8.34
CA LYS A 96 16.34 18.77 -7.49
C LYS A 96 16.26 20.28 -7.26
N ASP A 97 17.15 21.07 -7.87
CA ASP A 97 17.22 22.51 -7.68
C ASP A 97 16.63 23.28 -8.87
N ALA A 98 16.16 24.51 -8.60
CA ALA A 98 15.56 25.39 -9.60
C ALA A 98 16.58 25.97 -10.59
N SER A 99 17.72 25.30 -10.80
CA SER A 99 18.69 25.69 -11.81
C SER A 99 18.12 25.34 -13.18
N ASN A 100 18.02 26.34 -14.06
CA ASN A 100 17.41 26.24 -15.39
C ASN A 100 18.22 25.36 -16.38
N ILE A 101 19.10 24.50 -15.87
CA ILE A 101 19.84 23.50 -16.64
C ILE A 101 19.57 22.16 -15.97
N THR A 102 18.34 21.73 -16.13
CA THR A 102 17.94 20.43 -15.66
C THR A 102 18.47 19.40 -16.66
N GLN A 103 19.26 18.49 -16.13
CA GLN A 103 19.67 17.28 -16.81
C GLN A 103 18.42 16.39 -16.95
N TRP A 104 18.07 15.98 -18.17
CA TRP A 104 16.89 15.12 -18.42
C TRP A 104 17.19 14.03 -19.43
N GLY A 105 16.74 12.81 -19.14
CA GLY A 105 16.57 11.77 -20.16
C GLY A 105 15.21 11.91 -20.87
N TYR A 106 15.19 11.93 -22.19
CA TYR A 106 13.98 11.81 -23.02
C TYR A 106 14.14 10.67 -24.02
N LEU A 107 13.02 10.02 -24.35
CA LEU A 107 12.96 8.84 -25.20
C LEU A 107 12.58 9.19 -26.63
N ALA A 108 13.47 8.88 -27.56
CA ALA A 108 13.23 9.00 -28.99
C ALA A 108 13.46 7.65 -29.65
N THR A 109 12.38 7.05 -30.11
CA THR A 109 12.34 5.72 -30.73
C THR A 109 12.44 5.83 -32.24
N SER A 110 13.59 6.16 -32.83
CA SER A 110 13.67 6.29 -34.30
C SER A 110 14.91 5.66 -34.91
N SER A 111 14.75 5.02 -36.08
CA SER A 111 15.85 4.52 -36.92
C SER A 111 16.74 5.61 -37.53
N GLN A 112 16.42 6.89 -37.28
CA GLN A 112 17.12 8.08 -37.78
C GLN A 112 17.68 8.95 -36.64
N GLY A 113 17.59 8.49 -35.39
CA GLY A 113 17.67 9.34 -34.19
C GLY A 113 18.99 10.08 -34.01
N LYS A 114 20.08 9.57 -34.59
CA LYS A 114 21.42 10.15 -34.42
C LYS A 114 21.57 11.57 -35.01
N ASP A 115 20.90 11.88 -36.12
CA ASP A 115 21.13 13.13 -36.87
C ASP A 115 20.23 14.30 -36.42
N ILE A 116 19.16 14.01 -35.69
CA ILE A 116 18.17 15.00 -35.25
C ILE A 116 18.68 15.85 -34.09
N PHE A 117 19.35 15.21 -33.13
CA PHE A 117 19.65 15.80 -31.83
C PHE A 117 21.02 16.49 -31.76
N SER A 118 21.87 16.32 -32.78
CA SER A 118 23.14 17.02 -32.91
C SER A 118 22.99 18.48 -33.37
N ALA A 119 21.80 18.91 -33.85
CA ALA A 119 21.66 20.18 -34.58
C ALA A 119 20.73 21.24 -33.95
N LYS A 120 19.80 20.91 -33.02
CA LYS A 120 18.74 21.87 -32.62
C LYS A 120 18.32 21.82 -31.13
N TRP A 121 19.15 22.41 -30.27
CA TRP A 121 18.94 22.52 -28.81
C TRP A 121 17.60 23.14 -28.38
N ASN A 122 17.21 24.28 -28.97
CA ASN A 122 15.99 25.03 -28.57
C ASN A 122 14.67 24.27 -28.81
N LEU A 123 14.69 23.20 -29.62
CA LEU A 123 13.50 22.37 -29.86
C LEU A 123 13.28 21.35 -28.72
N ILE A 124 14.34 20.96 -28.03
CA ILE A 124 14.31 20.00 -26.91
C ILE A 124 13.65 20.67 -25.68
N ASP A 125 14.02 21.92 -25.36
CA ASP A 125 13.42 22.68 -24.23
C ASP A 125 11.91 22.92 -24.39
N ASN A 126 11.43 23.15 -25.62
CA ASN A 126 10.01 23.31 -25.90
C ASN A 126 9.22 21.99 -25.80
N ALA A 127 9.86 20.87 -26.13
CA ALA A 127 9.29 19.54 -25.91
C ALA A 127 9.14 19.24 -24.41
N ILE A 128 10.14 19.61 -23.61
CA ILE A 128 10.15 19.47 -22.14
C ILE A 128 8.97 20.20 -21.48
N GLN A 129 8.75 21.48 -21.78
CA GLN A 129 7.66 22.25 -21.17
C GLN A 129 6.26 21.68 -21.47
N LYS A 130 6.09 21.04 -22.64
CA LYS A 130 4.81 20.42 -23.03
C LYS A 130 4.62 19.04 -22.43
N ILE A 131 5.67 18.25 -22.30
CA ILE A 131 5.62 16.97 -21.57
C ILE A 131 5.36 17.22 -20.08
N GLN A 132 6.03 18.22 -19.49
CA GLN A 132 5.75 18.65 -18.11
C GLN A 132 4.33 19.23 -17.97
N GLY A 133 3.85 20.02 -18.94
CA GLY A 133 2.47 20.50 -18.99
C GLY A 133 1.45 19.37 -19.13
N TYR A 134 1.78 18.30 -19.85
CA TYR A 134 0.95 17.11 -20.00
C TYR A 134 0.96 16.25 -18.73
N ILE A 135 2.12 15.98 -18.13
CA ILE A 135 2.24 15.34 -16.81
C ILE A 135 1.46 16.15 -15.76
N ALA A 136 1.51 17.48 -15.81
CA ALA A 136 0.71 18.35 -14.94
C ALA A 136 -0.80 18.27 -15.26
N ALA A 137 -1.20 18.19 -16.52
CA ALA A 137 -2.62 18.04 -16.91
C ALA A 137 -3.19 16.66 -16.52
N LEU A 138 -2.39 15.60 -16.63
CA LEU A 138 -2.71 14.23 -16.17
C LEU A 138 -2.97 14.16 -14.65
N ASN A 139 -2.39 15.08 -13.88
CA ASN A 139 -2.46 15.11 -12.41
C ASN A 139 -3.63 15.96 -11.83
N VAL A 140 -4.49 16.59 -12.64
CA VAL A 140 -5.34 17.71 -12.16
C VAL A 140 -6.85 17.45 -12.06
N GLN A 141 -7.47 16.36 -12.57
CA GLN A 141 -8.90 16.10 -12.27
C GLN A 141 -9.29 14.61 -12.07
N PRO A 142 -10.03 14.28 -11.00
CA PRO A 142 -10.66 12.97 -10.79
C PRO A 142 -12.01 12.89 -11.51
N PHE A 143 -12.29 11.78 -12.20
CA PHE A 143 -13.64 11.46 -12.66
C PHE A 143 -14.46 10.89 -11.49
N GLU A 144 -15.69 11.42 -11.33
CA GLU A 144 -16.72 11.06 -10.34
C GLU A 144 -16.58 11.55 -8.88
N ASN A 145 -16.70 12.86 -8.65
CA ASN A 145 -17.25 13.50 -7.43
C ASN A 145 -16.90 12.87 -6.05
N LYS A 146 -15.70 12.33 -5.88
CA LYS A 146 -15.12 11.93 -4.59
C LYS A 146 -13.75 12.61 -4.43
N PRO A 147 -13.40 13.16 -3.26
CA PRO A 147 -12.06 13.66 -2.99
C PRO A 147 -11.02 12.55 -3.20
N GLY A 148 -9.98 12.85 -3.99
CA GLY A 148 -9.04 11.88 -4.55
C GLY A 148 -8.38 10.95 -3.54
N GLN A 149 -8.75 9.67 -3.61
CA GLN A 149 -7.90 8.56 -3.22
C GLN A 149 -6.90 8.30 -4.35
N ALA A 150 -5.69 7.88 -3.99
CA ALA A 150 -4.59 7.57 -4.90
C ALA A 150 -5.10 6.74 -6.09
N ALA A 151 -4.94 7.26 -7.31
CA ALA A 151 -5.35 6.56 -8.51
C ALA A 151 -4.45 5.34 -8.69
N GLU A 152 -5.04 4.17 -8.45
CA GLU A 152 -4.51 2.84 -8.80
C GLU A 152 -3.84 2.89 -10.19
N ASN A 153 -2.67 2.27 -10.30
CA ASN A 153 -1.95 2.08 -11.56
C ASN A 153 -2.79 1.17 -12.48
N LYS A 154 -3.65 1.77 -13.32
CA LYS A 154 -4.55 1.03 -14.20
C LYS A 154 -4.02 1.07 -15.62
N SER A 155 -3.63 -0.10 -16.13
CA SER A 155 -3.68 -0.31 -17.56
C SER A 155 -5.12 -0.07 -18.05
N GLY A 156 -5.26 0.58 -19.21
CA GLY A 156 -6.55 1.08 -19.66
C GLY A 156 -6.65 1.14 -21.17
N VAL A 157 -7.87 0.97 -21.68
CA VAL A 157 -8.19 1.12 -23.09
C VAL A 157 -8.91 2.44 -23.30
N PHE A 158 -8.31 3.34 -24.06
CA PHE A 158 -8.84 4.67 -24.33
C PHE A 158 -9.50 4.74 -25.73
N GLY A 159 -10.25 5.82 -25.96
CA GLY A 159 -11.22 5.92 -27.05
C GLY A 159 -10.70 6.61 -28.31
N PRO A 160 -11.58 6.85 -29.30
CA PRO A 160 -11.21 7.44 -30.59
C PRO A 160 -10.69 8.88 -30.53
N ASP A 161 -11.00 9.62 -29.47
CA ASP A 161 -10.57 11.00 -29.27
C ASP A 161 -9.08 11.11 -28.88
N ASP A 162 -8.48 9.99 -28.47
CA ASP A 162 -7.07 9.87 -28.07
C ASP A 162 -6.12 9.66 -29.27
N LEU A 163 -6.68 9.49 -30.47
CA LEU A 163 -5.94 9.48 -31.73
C LEU A 163 -5.06 10.72 -31.92
N ALA A 164 -5.37 11.85 -31.29
CA ALA A 164 -4.58 13.07 -31.38
C ALA A 164 -3.15 12.91 -30.82
N TYR A 165 -2.93 11.95 -29.93
CA TYR A 165 -1.60 11.63 -29.39
C TYR A 165 -0.69 10.95 -30.43
N HIS A 166 -1.28 10.13 -31.31
CA HIS A 166 -0.58 9.35 -32.36
C HIS A 166 -0.77 9.93 -33.77
N GLY A 167 -1.73 10.83 -33.96
CA GLY A 167 -2.20 11.30 -35.25
C GLY A 167 -1.34 12.41 -35.86
N LYS A 168 -0.57 12.04 -36.90
CA LYS A 168 0.24 12.86 -37.81
C LYS A 168 1.63 13.26 -37.31
N GLY A 169 2.53 12.27 -37.32
CA GLY A 169 3.95 12.45 -37.70
C GLY A 169 4.81 13.35 -36.82
N THR A 170 4.31 13.78 -35.68
CA THR A 170 4.98 14.66 -34.73
C THR A 170 4.17 14.55 -33.45
N TRP A 171 4.82 14.53 -32.29
CA TRP A 171 4.18 14.85 -31.02
C TRP A 171 3.47 16.22 -31.14
N GLY A 172 2.22 16.20 -31.58
CA GLY A 172 1.46 17.35 -32.06
C GLY A 172 2.13 18.13 -33.22
N PRO A 173 1.39 18.93 -34.00
CA PRO A 173 1.92 19.78 -35.08
C PRO A 173 2.91 20.88 -34.62
N THR A 174 3.44 20.81 -33.39
CA THR A 174 4.25 21.84 -32.75
C THR A 174 5.48 21.32 -31.98
N MET A 175 5.85 20.03 -32.12
CA MET A 175 7.28 19.61 -32.00
C MET A 175 8.07 19.92 -33.28
N GLY A 176 7.46 20.65 -34.21
CA GLY A 176 8.09 21.17 -35.40
C GLY A 176 8.40 20.10 -36.43
N SER A 177 8.35 20.49 -37.68
CA SER A 177 8.84 19.74 -38.85
C SER A 177 10.37 19.55 -38.84
N SER A 178 10.96 19.14 -37.71
CA SER A 178 12.42 19.14 -37.48
C SER A 178 12.95 17.97 -36.65
N VAL A 179 12.09 17.14 -36.05
CA VAL A 179 12.46 15.79 -35.61
C VAL A 179 12.19 14.85 -36.80
N ASN A 180 13.19 14.67 -37.66
CA ASN A 180 13.09 13.73 -38.78
C ASN A 180 13.40 12.31 -38.29
N GLY A 181 12.38 11.63 -37.76
CA GLY A 181 12.48 10.25 -37.31
C GLY A 181 11.13 9.76 -36.78
N ASN A 182 10.67 8.60 -37.24
CA ASN A 182 9.43 8.01 -36.77
C ASN A 182 9.64 7.55 -35.32
N THR A 183 8.92 8.11 -34.34
CA THR A 183 8.99 7.76 -32.89
C THR A 183 8.04 6.61 -32.51
N GLU A 184 7.76 5.76 -33.49
CA GLU A 184 6.62 4.88 -33.51
C GLU A 184 7.01 3.63 -34.29
N GLY A 185 6.79 2.48 -33.68
CA GLY A 185 7.13 1.18 -34.25
C GLY A 185 5.88 0.35 -34.48
N ALA A 186 5.81 -0.34 -35.61
CA ALA A 186 4.86 -1.45 -35.75
C ALA A 186 5.37 -2.63 -34.90
N PRO A 187 4.49 -3.53 -34.42
CA PRO A 187 4.93 -4.76 -33.78
C PRO A 187 5.97 -5.51 -34.62
N GLY A 188 7.06 -5.93 -33.96
CA GLY A 188 8.22 -6.58 -34.56
C GLY A 188 9.29 -5.61 -35.09
N ALA A 189 8.99 -4.31 -35.24
CA ALA A 189 10.02 -3.32 -35.52
C ALA A 189 10.86 -3.04 -34.25
N GLU A 190 12.14 -2.73 -34.43
CA GLU A 190 12.97 -2.25 -33.33
C GLU A 190 12.87 -0.72 -33.22
N LEU A 191 12.74 -0.26 -31.98
CA LEU A 191 12.71 1.14 -31.61
C LEU A 191 13.95 1.47 -30.77
N GLU A 192 14.91 2.16 -31.37
CA GLU A 192 16.16 2.55 -30.68
C GLU A 192 15.87 3.41 -29.45
N PHE A 193 16.60 3.19 -28.37
CA PHE A 193 16.39 3.83 -27.08
C PHE A 193 17.60 4.69 -26.73
N TYR A 194 17.39 5.99 -26.52
CA TYR A 194 18.44 6.96 -26.24
C TYR A 194 18.21 7.64 -24.89
N PHE A 195 19.30 7.89 -24.18
CA PHE A 195 19.34 8.75 -23.00
C PHE A 195 20.06 10.04 -23.35
N VAL A 196 19.47 11.16 -22.98
CA VAL A 196 20.09 12.48 -23.14
C VAL A 196 20.57 12.94 -21.76
N ASN A 197 21.77 13.48 -21.65
CA ASN A 197 22.30 14.05 -20.42
C ASN A 197 22.80 15.47 -20.66
N ASN A 198 22.11 16.45 -20.10
CA ASN A 198 22.42 17.86 -20.24
C ASN A 198 23.34 18.40 -19.11
N SER A 199 24.31 17.60 -18.63
CA SER A 199 25.08 17.96 -17.43
C SER A 199 26.02 19.14 -17.65
N THR A 200 26.55 19.26 -18.85
CA THR A 200 27.79 20.01 -19.07
C THR A 200 27.65 21.18 -20.02
N GLY A 201 26.49 21.37 -20.68
CA GLY A 201 26.23 22.55 -21.52
C GLY A 201 27.30 22.84 -22.57
N ASP A 202 28.12 21.86 -22.96
CA ASP A 202 29.23 22.07 -23.88
C ASP A 202 28.79 21.89 -25.33
N SER A 203 29.42 22.65 -26.21
CA SER A 203 29.15 22.68 -27.64
C SER A 203 29.70 21.47 -28.40
N LYS A 204 30.13 20.40 -27.70
CA LYS A 204 30.87 19.26 -28.29
C LYS A 204 30.07 17.97 -28.42
N GLY A 205 28.80 17.95 -28.02
CA GLY A 205 27.81 17.06 -28.63
C GLY A 205 27.83 15.59 -28.22
N GLU A 206 28.46 15.20 -27.11
CA GLU A 206 28.30 13.85 -26.55
C GLU A 206 27.33 13.84 -25.36
N HIS A 207 26.14 14.38 -25.60
CA HIS A 207 25.04 14.44 -24.61
C HIS A 207 24.01 13.34 -24.80
N ILE A 208 24.27 12.36 -25.68
CA ILE A 208 23.30 11.36 -26.13
C ILE A 208 23.94 9.98 -26.11
N THR A 209 23.41 9.11 -25.26
CA THR A 209 23.85 7.73 -25.13
C THR A 209 22.76 6.83 -25.71
N LYS A 210 23.08 6.05 -26.75
CA LYS A 210 22.20 4.94 -27.15
C LYS A 210 22.25 3.88 -26.06
N LEU A 211 21.12 3.66 -25.40
CA LEU A 211 20.98 2.66 -24.36
C LEU A 211 20.70 1.27 -24.95
N GLY A 212 19.92 1.20 -26.03
CA GLY A 212 19.48 -0.07 -26.60
C GLY A 212 18.41 0.07 -27.68
N ALA A 213 17.54 -0.94 -27.80
CA ALA A 213 16.37 -0.96 -28.67
C ALA A 213 15.25 -1.79 -28.05
N TRP A 214 14.00 -1.40 -28.30
CA TRP A 214 12.81 -2.09 -27.86
C TRP A 214 12.08 -2.75 -29.03
N SER A 215 11.57 -3.96 -28.84
CA SER A 215 10.65 -4.58 -29.80
C SER A 215 9.39 -5.10 -29.09
N LEU A 216 8.22 -4.84 -29.69
CA LEU A 216 6.94 -5.36 -29.23
C LEU A 216 6.46 -6.44 -30.20
N SER A 217 6.19 -7.65 -29.73
CA SER A 217 5.55 -8.67 -30.57
C SER A 217 4.06 -8.38 -30.75
N SER A 218 3.46 -8.89 -31.84
CA SER A 218 2.00 -8.82 -32.03
C SER A 218 1.22 -9.56 -30.94
N ALA A 219 1.87 -10.47 -30.20
CA ALA A 219 1.29 -11.15 -29.05
C ALA A 219 1.37 -10.32 -27.75
N GLY A 220 2.03 -9.15 -27.74
CA GLY A 220 2.18 -8.32 -26.55
C GLY A 220 3.43 -8.59 -25.72
N ALA A 221 4.41 -9.32 -26.27
CA ALA A 221 5.71 -9.49 -25.61
C ALA A 221 6.60 -8.29 -25.94
N LEU A 222 6.86 -7.44 -24.96
CA LEU A 222 7.82 -6.37 -25.04
C LEU A 222 9.21 -6.91 -24.70
N SER A 223 10.23 -6.50 -25.45
CA SER A 223 11.61 -6.90 -25.21
C SER A 223 12.54 -5.72 -25.39
N TYR A 224 13.66 -5.72 -24.67
CA TYR A 224 14.70 -4.71 -24.73
C TYR A 224 16.07 -5.36 -24.97
N SER A 225 16.84 -4.81 -25.90
CA SER A 225 18.21 -5.19 -26.18
C SER A 225 19.13 -3.98 -25.98
N GLY A 226 19.96 -3.98 -24.92
CA GLY A 226 20.82 -2.85 -24.59
C GLY A 226 21.74 -3.11 -23.40
N THR A 227 22.54 -2.12 -23.03
CA THR A 227 23.39 -2.14 -21.82
C THR A 227 22.60 -1.62 -20.62
N GLY A 228 22.52 -2.39 -19.53
CA GLY A 228 21.75 -2.05 -18.33
C GLY A 228 20.39 -2.77 -18.23
N THR A 229 20.34 -4.07 -18.51
CA THR A 229 19.08 -4.82 -18.42
C THR A 229 18.62 -4.94 -16.96
N SER A 230 17.51 -4.30 -16.61
CA SER A 230 16.72 -4.70 -15.45
C SER A 230 16.27 -6.15 -15.61
N THR A 231 16.04 -6.84 -14.50
CA THR A 231 15.61 -8.24 -14.58
C THR A 231 14.19 -8.27 -15.14
N LEU A 232 13.99 -8.97 -16.27
CA LEU A 232 12.64 -9.22 -16.80
C LEU A 232 11.84 -9.96 -15.75
N CYS A 233 10.64 -9.46 -15.43
CA CYS A 233 9.68 -10.24 -14.68
C CYS A 233 9.28 -11.42 -15.59
N SER A 234 9.91 -12.58 -15.41
CA SER A 234 9.52 -13.79 -16.12
C SER A 234 8.16 -14.24 -15.58
N GLY A 235 7.09 -13.74 -16.20
CA GLY A 235 5.70 -14.18 -15.97
C GLY A 235 5.29 -14.21 -14.49
N SER A 236 4.86 -13.07 -13.97
CA SER A 236 4.18 -13.03 -12.68
C SER A 236 3.07 -12.00 -12.77
N GLY A 237 1.86 -12.45 -13.12
CA GLY A 237 0.68 -11.76 -12.61
C GLY A 237 0.80 -11.67 -11.09
N ASN A 238 0.22 -10.63 -10.51
CA ASN A 238 0.18 -10.38 -9.07
C ASN A 238 0.13 -11.68 -8.26
N LYS A 239 1.16 -11.95 -7.46
CA LYS A 239 1.21 -13.12 -6.58
C LYS A 239 0.37 -12.78 -5.36
N ALA A 240 -0.64 -13.60 -5.10
CA ALA A 240 -1.48 -13.43 -3.93
C ALA A 240 -0.64 -13.27 -2.64
N PRO A 241 -1.07 -12.40 -1.73
CA PRO A 241 -0.33 -12.15 -0.51
C PRO A 241 -0.33 -13.43 0.35
N THR A 242 0.73 -13.61 1.12
CA THR A 242 0.80 -14.69 2.10
C THR A 242 0.17 -14.20 3.40
N ALA A 243 -1.06 -14.64 3.68
CA ALA A 243 -1.69 -14.41 4.98
C ALA A 243 -0.98 -15.26 6.05
N ALA A 244 -0.48 -14.62 7.09
CA ALA A 244 0.22 -15.28 8.19
C ALA A 244 -0.27 -14.76 9.54
N ILE A 245 -0.53 -15.69 10.45
CA ILE A 245 -1.01 -15.40 11.81
C ILE A 245 0.10 -15.78 12.79
N THR A 246 0.53 -14.83 13.62
CA THR A 246 1.68 -15.03 14.54
C THR A 246 1.42 -16.13 15.58
N ASN A 247 0.15 -16.31 15.98
CA ASN A 247 -0.25 -17.36 16.92
C ASN A 247 -1.59 -17.99 16.48
N PRO A 248 -1.55 -18.95 15.54
CA PRO A 248 -2.75 -19.53 14.92
C PRO A 248 -3.48 -20.54 15.82
N ALA A 249 -2.89 -20.95 16.94
CA ALA A 249 -3.53 -21.84 17.91
C ALA A 249 -3.32 -21.30 19.33
N GLN A 250 -4.39 -20.83 19.96
CA GLN A 250 -4.33 -20.23 21.29
C GLN A 250 -5.20 -20.99 22.27
N THR A 251 -4.75 -21.13 23.51
CA THR A 251 -5.58 -21.60 24.63
C THR A 251 -5.69 -20.48 25.66
N VAL A 252 -6.92 -20.08 25.99
CA VAL A 252 -7.20 -18.94 26.87
C VAL A 252 -8.31 -19.27 27.87
N ALA A 253 -8.34 -18.58 29.00
CA ALA A 253 -9.45 -18.66 29.93
C ALA A 253 -10.66 -17.85 29.42
N VAL A 254 -11.87 -18.34 29.70
CA VAL A 254 -13.12 -17.57 29.50
C VAL A 254 -13.03 -16.18 30.15
N ASN A 255 -13.64 -15.18 29.51
CA ASN A 255 -13.59 -13.76 29.87
C ASN A 255 -12.20 -13.09 29.78
N THR A 256 -11.20 -13.74 29.19
CA THR A 256 -9.90 -13.11 28.88
C THR A 256 -9.93 -12.52 27.48
N THR A 257 -9.46 -11.27 27.31
CA THR A 257 -9.30 -10.67 25.97
C THR A 257 -8.27 -11.44 25.15
N VAL A 258 -8.68 -11.82 23.95
CA VAL A 258 -7.88 -12.54 22.95
C VAL A 258 -7.50 -11.58 21.83
N THR A 259 -6.25 -11.63 21.40
CA THR A 259 -5.75 -10.88 20.24
C THR A 259 -5.41 -11.84 19.11
N LEU A 260 -5.99 -11.59 17.95
CA LEU A 260 -5.66 -12.22 16.67
C LEU A 260 -4.69 -11.29 15.94
N ASP A 261 -3.51 -11.80 15.57
CA ASP A 261 -2.42 -10.99 15.01
C ASP A 261 -1.98 -11.50 13.65
N GLY A 262 -2.36 -10.76 12.61
CA GLY A 262 -2.05 -11.00 11.21
C GLY A 262 -0.87 -10.18 10.69
N SER A 263 -0.16 -9.43 11.56
CA SER A 263 0.89 -8.49 11.14
C SER A 263 2.12 -9.15 10.54
N ALA A 264 2.23 -10.48 10.61
CA ALA A 264 3.27 -11.27 9.96
C ALA A 264 2.97 -11.57 8.49
N SER A 265 1.81 -11.15 7.98
CA SER A 265 1.45 -11.32 6.57
C SER A 265 2.36 -10.51 5.67
N THR A 266 2.72 -11.08 4.53
CA THR A 266 3.65 -10.45 3.58
C THR A 266 3.10 -10.53 2.17
N ASP A 267 3.46 -9.53 1.38
CA ASP A 267 3.25 -9.56 -0.05
C ASP A 267 4.60 -9.71 -0.75
N PRO A 268 4.80 -10.74 -1.61
CA PRO A 268 6.07 -10.94 -2.30
C PRO A 268 6.37 -9.85 -3.34
N ASP A 269 5.33 -9.18 -3.85
CA ASP A 269 5.41 -8.12 -4.85
C ASP A 269 5.36 -6.72 -4.20
N ASN A 270 5.02 -6.65 -2.91
CA ASN A 270 4.79 -5.44 -2.11
C ASN A 270 3.76 -4.47 -2.74
N GLY A 271 2.80 -4.99 -3.53
CA GLY A 271 1.80 -4.19 -4.25
C GLY A 271 0.71 -5.05 -4.89
N PRO A 272 -0.28 -4.48 -5.61
CA PRO A 272 -0.39 -3.08 -6.04
C PRO A 272 -0.98 -2.10 -5.01
N GLN A 273 -1.49 -2.57 -3.88
CA GLN A 273 -1.91 -1.74 -2.74
C GLN A 273 -1.28 -2.23 -1.43
N PRO A 274 -1.18 -1.38 -0.39
CA PRO A 274 -0.86 -1.85 0.95
C PRO A 274 -1.83 -2.94 1.40
N LEU A 275 -1.33 -3.92 2.15
CA LEU A 275 -2.14 -5.03 2.64
C LEU A 275 -3.34 -4.54 3.45
N SER A 276 -4.53 -5.00 3.06
CA SER A 276 -5.77 -4.87 3.82
C SER A 276 -6.10 -6.19 4.51
N TYR A 277 -6.80 -6.12 5.64
CA TYR A 277 -7.05 -7.25 6.53
C TYR A 277 -8.55 -7.38 6.78
N ALA A 278 -9.04 -8.62 6.84
CA ALA A 278 -10.40 -8.91 7.25
C ALA A 278 -10.43 -10.19 8.10
N TRP A 279 -10.91 -10.06 9.32
CA TRP A 279 -11.13 -11.14 10.26
C TRP A 279 -12.60 -11.53 10.31
N LYS A 280 -12.86 -12.83 10.19
CA LYS A 280 -14.20 -13.38 10.29
C LYS A 280 -14.20 -14.62 11.16
N GLN A 281 -15.13 -14.68 12.10
CA GLN A 281 -15.41 -15.94 12.80
C GLN A 281 -16.11 -16.92 11.86
N THR A 282 -15.60 -18.15 11.77
CA THR A 282 -16.13 -19.21 10.90
C THR A 282 -16.77 -20.36 11.67
N SER A 283 -16.45 -20.53 12.95
CA SER A 283 -17.03 -21.58 13.82
C SER A 283 -16.96 -21.20 15.30
N GLY A 284 -17.75 -21.90 16.13
CA GLY A 284 -17.82 -21.74 17.59
C GLY A 284 -18.90 -20.75 18.05
N PRO A 285 -19.02 -20.53 19.38
CA PRO A 285 -19.95 -19.55 19.95
C PRO A 285 -19.69 -18.14 19.40
N THR A 286 -20.74 -17.37 19.08
CA THR A 286 -20.56 -16.07 18.42
C THR A 286 -19.89 -15.03 19.33
N VAL A 287 -18.87 -14.35 18.81
CA VAL A 287 -18.23 -13.21 19.48
C VAL A 287 -18.29 -11.95 18.63
N THR A 288 -18.21 -10.79 19.28
CA THR A 288 -18.00 -9.51 18.58
C THR A 288 -16.51 -9.25 18.47
N LEU A 289 -16.01 -9.12 17.24
CA LEU A 289 -14.63 -8.73 16.96
C LEU A 289 -14.51 -7.19 16.97
N SER A 290 -13.55 -6.68 17.73
CA SER A 290 -13.08 -5.30 17.62
C SER A 290 -11.95 -5.23 16.59
N ASN A 291 -11.92 -4.17 15.78
CA ASN A 291 -10.90 -3.94 14.74
C ASN A 291 -10.78 -5.10 13.74
N ALA A 292 -11.91 -5.68 13.34
CA ALA A 292 -11.95 -6.83 12.43
C ALA A 292 -11.36 -6.55 11.05
N ASP A 293 -11.21 -5.28 10.66
CA ASP A 293 -10.62 -4.80 9.41
C ASP A 293 -9.14 -4.39 9.54
N GLN A 294 -8.52 -4.60 10.72
CA GLN A 294 -7.14 -4.25 10.99
C GLN A 294 -6.25 -5.50 11.07
N ALA A 295 -4.93 -5.31 10.96
CA ALA A 295 -3.96 -6.40 11.12
C ALA A 295 -4.08 -7.11 12.48
N LYS A 296 -4.49 -6.38 13.53
CA LYS A 296 -4.75 -6.91 14.87
C LYS A 296 -6.21 -6.71 15.27
N ALA A 297 -6.94 -7.81 15.40
CA ALA A 297 -8.31 -7.84 15.91
C ALA A 297 -8.34 -8.42 17.32
N SER A 298 -9.38 -8.11 18.09
CA SER A 298 -9.56 -8.67 19.43
C SER A 298 -11.00 -9.00 19.77
N PHE A 299 -11.18 -9.92 20.72
CA PHE A 299 -12.49 -10.27 21.28
C PHE A 299 -12.37 -10.81 22.71
N THR A 300 -13.49 -10.91 23.40
CA THR A 300 -13.57 -11.50 24.75
C THR A 300 -14.64 -12.59 24.75
N PRO A 301 -14.28 -13.87 24.84
CA PRO A 301 -15.23 -14.98 24.83
C PRO A 301 -15.94 -15.12 26.18
N ALA A 302 -17.27 -15.26 26.15
CA ALA A 302 -18.10 -15.48 27.34
C ALA A 302 -18.38 -16.97 27.62
N GLU A 303 -18.08 -17.86 26.65
CA GLU A 303 -18.40 -19.28 26.72
C GLU A 303 -17.14 -20.13 26.49
N VAL A 304 -17.09 -21.28 27.17
CA VAL A 304 -16.07 -22.31 26.94
C VAL A 304 -16.34 -22.99 25.59
N GLY A 305 -15.30 -23.22 24.80
CA GLY A 305 -15.45 -23.85 23.49
C GLY A 305 -14.28 -23.60 22.56
N SER A 306 -14.34 -24.18 21.36
CA SER A 306 -13.39 -23.90 20.29
C SER A 306 -13.97 -22.88 19.33
N TYR A 307 -13.21 -21.83 19.03
CA TYR A 307 -13.56 -20.73 18.15
C TYR A 307 -12.60 -20.73 16.97
N THR A 308 -13.13 -20.69 15.74
CA THR A 308 -12.29 -20.63 14.53
C THR A 308 -12.50 -19.30 13.83
N PHE A 309 -11.39 -18.68 13.42
CA PHE A 309 -11.37 -17.42 12.69
C PHE A 309 -10.59 -17.58 11.40
N GLN A 310 -11.04 -16.89 10.35
CA GLN A 310 -10.32 -16.74 9.10
C GLN A 310 -9.80 -15.30 9.00
N LEU A 311 -8.50 -15.19 8.74
CA LEU A 311 -7.88 -13.97 8.25
C LEU A 311 -7.91 -14.02 6.72
N THR A 312 -8.39 -12.95 6.10
CA THR A 312 -8.21 -12.65 4.68
C THR A 312 -7.29 -11.44 4.56
N VAL A 313 -6.24 -11.57 3.76
CA VAL A 313 -5.31 -10.48 3.44
C VAL A 313 -5.43 -10.19 1.97
N SER A 314 -5.55 -8.93 1.58
CA SER A 314 -5.62 -8.52 0.18
C SER A 314 -4.64 -7.40 -0.13
N ASP A 315 -3.99 -7.51 -1.28
CA ASP A 315 -3.13 -6.50 -1.91
C ASP A 315 -3.92 -5.61 -2.90
N GLY A 316 -5.25 -5.72 -2.93
CA GLY A 316 -6.14 -5.01 -3.86
C GLY A 316 -6.40 -5.73 -5.19
N ALA A 317 -5.64 -6.78 -5.53
CA ALA A 317 -5.78 -7.55 -6.78
C ALA A 317 -6.03 -9.05 -6.54
N ALA A 318 -5.43 -9.61 -5.50
CA ALA A 318 -5.60 -10.98 -5.05
C ALA A 318 -5.78 -11.04 -3.52
N THR A 319 -6.05 -12.25 -3.03
CA THR A 319 -6.26 -12.49 -1.60
C THR A 319 -5.56 -13.76 -1.14
N GLY A 320 -4.90 -13.67 0.01
CA GLY A 320 -4.45 -14.82 0.79
C GLY A 320 -5.37 -15.05 1.98
N THR A 321 -5.47 -16.29 2.44
CA THR A 321 -6.23 -16.60 3.66
C THR A 321 -5.45 -17.49 4.61
N ALA A 322 -5.65 -17.27 5.91
CA ALA A 322 -5.13 -18.12 6.98
C ALA A 322 -6.23 -18.37 8.03
N GLN A 323 -6.07 -19.42 8.83
CA GLN A 323 -7.01 -19.76 9.90
C GLN A 323 -6.33 -19.72 11.26
N ALA A 324 -7.07 -19.24 12.26
CA ALA A 324 -6.71 -19.34 13.67
C ALA A 324 -7.79 -20.10 14.44
N THR A 325 -7.36 -20.90 15.42
CA THR A 325 -8.23 -21.58 16.37
C THR A 325 -7.91 -21.10 17.78
N VAL A 326 -8.94 -20.73 18.53
CA VAL A 326 -8.84 -20.34 19.94
C VAL A 326 -9.65 -21.33 20.76
N THR A 327 -8.97 -22.11 21.59
CA THR A 327 -9.59 -22.97 22.60
C THR A 327 -9.80 -22.16 23.86
N VAL A 328 -11.06 -21.85 24.15
CA VAL A 328 -11.46 -21.18 25.39
C VAL A 328 -11.79 -22.25 26.39
N GLU A 329 -10.98 -22.33 27.43
CA GLU A 329 -11.19 -23.23 28.55
C GLU A 329 -11.93 -22.49 29.66
N GLY A 330 -12.65 -23.22 30.50
CA GLY A 330 -13.05 -22.68 31.80
C GLY A 330 -11.77 -22.22 32.47
N GLY A 331 -11.74 -20.98 32.98
CA GLY A 331 -10.53 -20.40 33.58
C GLY A 331 -9.85 -21.39 34.52
N PRO A 332 -8.51 -21.27 34.70
CA PRO A 332 -7.61 -22.37 35.05
C PRO A 332 -8.28 -23.39 35.97
N ALA A 333 -8.42 -24.64 35.52
CA ALA A 333 -9.06 -25.71 36.28
C ALA A 333 -8.48 -25.76 37.71
N GLY A 334 -9.19 -25.17 38.66
CA GLY A 334 -8.71 -24.92 40.01
C GLY A 334 -9.08 -23.53 40.54
N PRO A 335 -8.69 -23.25 41.80
CA PRO A 335 -9.03 -22.00 42.43
C PRO A 335 -8.37 -20.80 41.75
N SER A 336 -9.14 -19.76 41.45
CA SER A 336 -8.64 -18.50 40.88
C SER A 336 -9.23 -17.28 41.56
N ILE A 337 -8.59 -16.14 41.40
CA ILE A 337 -9.08 -14.83 41.85
C ILE A 337 -8.76 -13.80 40.77
N HIS A 338 -9.68 -12.90 40.45
CA HIS A 338 -9.51 -11.83 39.48
C HIS A 338 -9.82 -10.49 40.11
N ILE A 339 -8.89 -9.52 40.02
CA ILE A 339 -9.05 -8.18 40.59
C ILE A 339 -9.72 -7.22 39.59
N SER A 340 -10.62 -6.38 40.08
CA SER A 340 -11.22 -5.28 39.32
C SER A 340 -11.16 -3.99 40.14
N ALA A 341 -10.47 -2.99 39.62
CA ALA A 341 -10.27 -1.68 40.24
C ALA A 341 -10.01 -0.60 39.18
N PRO A 342 -10.25 0.69 39.46
CA PRO A 342 -9.81 1.78 38.59
C PRO A 342 -8.29 1.82 38.45
N ASN A 343 -7.78 2.25 37.29
CA ASN A 343 -6.34 2.39 37.08
C ASN A 343 -5.81 3.74 37.61
N ALA A 344 -6.67 4.73 37.86
CA ALA A 344 -6.30 6.04 38.38
C ALA A 344 -6.95 6.32 39.75
N TRP A 345 -6.13 6.72 40.71
CA TRP A 345 -6.53 6.94 42.10
C TRP A 345 -6.10 8.32 42.59
N LYS A 346 -6.93 8.95 43.43
CA LYS A 346 -6.61 10.24 44.06
C LYS A 346 -6.38 10.07 45.55
N VAL A 347 -5.38 10.76 46.10
CA VAL A 347 -5.15 10.79 47.55
C VAL A 347 -6.42 11.28 48.27
N LYS A 348 -6.75 10.62 49.38
CA LYS A 348 -8.00 10.77 50.15
C LYS A 348 -9.29 10.38 49.40
N GLY A 349 -9.25 10.08 48.11
CA GLY A 349 -10.35 9.46 47.37
C GLY A 349 -10.60 8.04 47.87
N LYS A 350 -11.85 7.71 48.20
CA LYS A 350 -12.23 6.35 48.63
C LYS A 350 -12.80 5.63 47.41
N GLN A 351 -12.09 4.64 46.90
CA GLN A 351 -12.51 3.87 45.72
C GLN A 351 -12.53 2.38 46.06
N ALA A 352 -13.30 1.62 45.28
CA ALA A 352 -13.48 0.19 45.47
C ALA A 352 -12.37 -0.62 44.80
N ILE A 353 -11.97 -1.69 45.48
CA ILE A 353 -11.19 -2.80 44.96
C ILE A 353 -12.12 -4.00 45.05
N SER A 354 -12.55 -4.51 43.91
CA SER A 354 -13.44 -5.67 43.81
C SER A 354 -12.64 -6.88 43.33
N TRP A 355 -13.16 -8.06 43.61
CA TRP A 355 -12.60 -9.30 43.07
C TRP A 355 -13.69 -10.34 42.84
N THR A 356 -13.45 -11.20 41.87
CA THR A 356 -14.21 -12.44 41.68
C THR A 356 -13.29 -13.61 41.97
N ALA A 357 -13.80 -14.65 42.64
CA ALA A 357 -12.99 -15.81 42.96
C ALA A 357 -13.76 -17.09 42.63
N THR A 358 -13.10 -17.99 41.92
CA THR A 358 -13.66 -19.27 41.47
C THR A 358 -13.04 -20.38 42.28
N GLU A 359 -13.83 -21.36 42.75
CA GLU A 359 -13.37 -22.49 43.58
C GLU A 359 -12.60 -22.09 44.86
N VAL A 360 -12.85 -20.87 45.37
CA VAL A 360 -12.30 -20.38 46.63
C VAL A 360 -13.42 -20.28 47.66
N PRO A 361 -13.34 -21.00 48.80
CA PRO A 361 -14.38 -20.94 49.81
C PRO A 361 -14.66 -19.51 50.32
N PRO A 362 -15.93 -19.13 50.57
CA PRO A 362 -16.33 -17.77 50.92
C PRO A 362 -15.70 -17.25 52.23
N ASN A 363 -15.25 -18.16 53.11
CA ASN A 363 -14.62 -17.84 54.37
C ASN A 363 -13.10 -17.59 54.28
N LYS A 364 -12.46 -17.86 53.12
CA LYS A 364 -11.03 -17.60 52.95
C LYS A 364 -10.76 -16.10 52.96
N LEU A 365 -9.62 -15.72 53.56
CA LEU A 365 -9.17 -14.34 53.58
C LEU A 365 -8.45 -14.00 52.29
N VAL A 366 -8.96 -12.99 51.62
CA VAL A 366 -8.36 -12.31 50.48
C VAL A 366 -7.46 -11.20 51.02
N LYS A 367 -6.19 -11.24 50.65
CA LYS A 367 -5.18 -10.24 51.00
C LYS A 367 -5.08 -9.22 49.87
N ILE A 368 -5.23 -7.95 50.21
CA ILE A 368 -5.08 -6.83 49.29
C ILE A 368 -3.72 -6.20 49.62
N ASN A 369 -2.83 -6.16 48.64
CA ASN A 369 -1.50 -5.61 48.75
C ASN A 369 -1.31 -4.47 47.73
N PHE A 370 -0.38 -3.58 48.04
CA PHE A 370 0.02 -2.49 47.17
C PHE A 370 1.55 -2.42 47.08
N SER A 371 2.04 -2.22 45.87
CA SER A 371 3.44 -1.90 45.57
C SER A 371 3.49 -0.50 44.96
N LYS A 372 4.45 0.30 45.39
CA LYS A 372 4.72 1.63 44.83
C LYS A 372 5.76 1.59 43.69
N ASP A 373 6.39 0.43 43.50
CA ASP A 373 7.62 0.18 42.76
C ASP A 373 7.44 -0.93 41.71
N GLY A 374 6.37 -0.84 40.92
CA GLY A 374 6.12 -1.73 39.79
C GLY A 374 5.99 -3.21 40.15
N GLY A 375 5.58 -3.54 41.39
CA GLY A 375 5.43 -4.91 41.86
C GLY A 375 6.67 -5.51 42.54
N SER A 376 7.76 -4.75 42.69
CA SER A 376 9.00 -5.26 43.30
C SER A 376 8.82 -5.61 44.79
N LYS A 377 8.07 -4.79 45.55
CA LYS A 377 7.77 -5.05 46.97
C LYS A 377 6.33 -4.70 47.31
N PHE A 378 5.61 -5.69 47.83
CA PHE A 378 4.22 -5.54 48.25
C PHE A 378 4.09 -5.25 49.75
N LYS A 379 3.30 -4.23 50.09
CA LYS A 379 2.81 -3.97 51.43
C LYS A 379 1.33 -4.34 51.52
N GLN A 380 0.98 -5.17 52.50
CA GLN A 380 -0.42 -5.54 52.72
C GLN A 380 -1.21 -4.33 53.21
N LEU A 381 -2.27 -3.98 52.48
CA LEU A 381 -3.22 -2.94 52.85
C LEU A 381 -4.28 -3.49 53.80
N LYS A 382 -4.84 -4.66 53.48
CA LYS A 382 -5.97 -5.23 54.22
C LYS A 382 -6.12 -6.74 53.95
N SER A 383 -6.82 -7.42 54.84
CA SER A 383 -7.35 -8.78 54.61
C SER A 383 -8.86 -8.79 54.81
N VAL A 384 -9.60 -9.39 53.89
CA VAL A 384 -11.07 -9.38 53.86
C VAL A 384 -11.59 -10.76 53.49
N ALA A 385 -12.68 -11.22 54.11
CA ALA A 385 -13.29 -12.50 53.74
C ALA A 385 -13.79 -12.48 52.29
N ASN A 386 -13.53 -13.56 51.54
CA ASN A 386 -13.84 -13.68 50.12
C ASN A 386 -15.31 -13.36 49.81
N LYS A 387 -16.24 -13.78 50.66
CA LYS A 387 -17.68 -13.50 50.53
C LYS A 387 -18.06 -12.03 50.40
N LYS A 388 -17.18 -11.09 50.75
CA LYS A 388 -17.47 -9.66 50.57
C LYS A 388 -17.34 -9.22 49.12
N GLY A 389 -16.53 -9.89 48.29
CA GLY A 389 -16.28 -9.57 46.89
C GLY A 389 -15.64 -8.20 46.61
N GLN A 390 -15.49 -7.36 47.64
CA GLN A 390 -14.94 -6.01 47.53
C GLN A 390 -14.46 -5.44 48.86
N THR A 391 -13.59 -4.44 48.79
CA THR A 391 -13.26 -3.53 49.89
C THR A 391 -13.02 -2.13 49.36
N LEU A 392 -13.19 -1.14 50.23
CA LEU A 392 -12.80 0.24 49.93
C LEU A 392 -11.37 0.50 50.40
N TRP A 393 -10.60 1.21 49.59
CA TRP A 393 -9.28 1.73 49.93
C TRP A 393 -9.24 3.25 49.76
N LYS A 394 -8.46 3.92 50.60
CA LYS A 394 -8.28 5.37 50.61
C LYS A 394 -6.77 5.67 50.61
N PRO A 395 -6.17 6.00 49.46
CA PRO A 395 -4.75 6.29 49.38
C PRO A 395 -4.38 7.52 50.21
N THR A 396 -3.13 7.57 50.67
CA THR A 396 -2.56 8.70 51.41
C THR A 396 -1.34 9.21 50.65
N LYS A 397 -0.75 10.33 51.07
CA LYS A 397 0.46 10.88 50.44
C LYS A 397 1.62 9.87 50.33
N LYS A 398 1.66 8.84 51.18
CA LYS A 398 2.68 7.77 51.14
C LYS A 398 2.48 6.76 49.99
N HIS A 399 1.35 6.81 49.30
CA HIS A 399 0.98 5.89 48.22
C HIS A 399 1.08 6.52 46.83
N ILE A 400 1.45 7.79 46.70
CA ILE A 400 1.63 8.47 45.40
C ILE A 400 2.64 7.70 44.56
N THR A 401 2.29 7.41 43.31
CA THR A 401 3.12 6.63 42.37
C THR A 401 2.63 6.79 40.93
N GLU A 402 3.57 6.73 39.97
CA GLU A 402 3.30 6.66 38.53
C GLU A 402 3.23 5.21 38.01
N GLN A 403 3.75 4.24 38.77
CA GLN A 403 3.81 2.83 38.41
C GLN A 403 3.49 1.96 39.64
N GLY A 404 2.31 2.18 40.21
CA GLY A 404 1.80 1.39 41.33
C GLY A 404 1.20 0.07 40.87
N VAL A 405 1.16 -0.91 41.76
CA VAL A 405 0.50 -2.19 41.50
C VAL A 405 -0.38 -2.56 42.68
N LEU A 406 -1.66 -2.83 42.43
CA LEU A 406 -2.53 -3.51 43.38
C LEU A 406 -2.47 -5.01 43.12
N GLN A 407 -2.38 -5.79 44.19
CA GLN A 407 -2.41 -7.25 44.13
C GLN A 407 -3.48 -7.78 45.07
N VAL A 408 -4.28 -8.72 44.59
CA VAL A 408 -5.25 -9.45 45.38
C VAL A 408 -4.83 -10.92 45.40
N CYS A 409 -4.60 -11.48 46.58
CA CYS A 409 -4.17 -12.86 46.77
C CYS A 409 -5.10 -13.62 47.71
N VAL A 410 -5.34 -14.91 47.45
CA VAL A 410 -6.08 -15.79 48.35
C VAL A 410 -5.43 -17.17 48.43
N LYS A 411 -5.53 -17.82 49.58
CA LYS A 411 -5.10 -19.21 49.76
C LYS A 411 -6.34 -20.12 49.77
N PRO A 412 -6.63 -20.87 48.69
CA PRO A 412 -7.88 -21.63 48.55
C PRO A 412 -8.05 -22.72 49.61
N SER A 413 -6.95 -23.39 49.96
CA SER A 413 -6.90 -24.42 50.99
C SER A 413 -5.58 -24.36 51.77
N LYS A 414 -5.44 -25.12 52.87
CA LYS A 414 -4.17 -25.19 53.60
C LYS A 414 -3.03 -25.75 52.73
N LYS A 415 -3.36 -26.66 51.81
CA LYS A 415 -2.41 -27.40 50.95
C LYS A 415 -2.16 -26.71 49.60
N SER A 416 -3.03 -25.80 49.17
CA SER A 416 -2.89 -25.08 47.89
C SER A 416 -1.88 -23.92 48.01
N PRO A 417 -1.17 -23.56 46.93
CA PRO A 417 -0.44 -22.30 46.88
C PRO A 417 -1.39 -21.09 46.98
N PHE A 418 -0.84 -19.89 47.19
CA PHE A 418 -1.61 -18.68 46.99
C PHE A 418 -1.88 -18.50 45.49
N VAL A 419 -3.10 -18.07 45.17
CA VAL A 419 -3.46 -17.58 43.85
C VAL A 419 -3.66 -16.08 43.94
N CYS A 420 -3.08 -15.35 43.02
CA CYS A 420 -3.01 -13.90 43.05
C CYS A 420 -3.33 -13.34 41.67
N ASP A 421 -3.90 -12.15 41.65
CA ASP A 421 -4.07 -11.33 40.46
C ASP A 421 -3.67 -9.88 40.74
N GLN A 422 -3.31 -9.15 39.71
CA GLN A 422 -2.69 -7.82 39.80
C GLN A 422 -3.25 -6.86 38.77
N ILE A 423 -3.23 -5.57 39.11
CA ILE A 423 -3.55 -4.49 38.17
C ILE A 423 -2.64 -3.30 38.44
N ASP A 424 -2.15 -2.69 37.37
CA ASP A 424 -1.36 -1.47 37.42
C ASP A 424 -2.25 -0.27 37.73
N ILE A 425 -1.77 0.60 38.61
CA ILE A 425 -2.46 1.81 39.01
C ILE A 425 -1.52 3.02 39.12
N THR A 426 -2.06 4.20 38.88
CA THR A 426 -1.45 5.48 39.26
C THR A 426 -2.15 6.05 40.48
N VAL A 427 -1.39 6.69 41.36
CA VAL A 427 -1.92 7.39 42.53
C VAL A 427 -1.44 8.83 42.49
N GLU A 428 -2.37 9.75 42.24
CA GLU A 428 -2.12 11.18 42.10
C GLU A 428 -2.42 11.94 43.40
N PRO A 429 -1.79 13.13 43.60
CA PRO A 429 -1.92 13.96 44.80
C PRO A 429 -3.33 14.36 45.25
#